data_AF-A0A2V9JA86-F1
#
_entry.id   AF-A0A2V9JA86-F1
#
_cell.length_a   1.000
_cell.length_b   1.000
_cell.length_c   1.000
_cell.angle_alpha   90.00
_cell.angle_beta   90.00
_cell.angle_gamma   90.00
#
_symmetry.space_group_name_H-M   'P 1'
#
loop_
_entity.id
_entity.type
_entity.pdbx_description
1 polymer ?
#
loop_
_entity_poly.entity_id
_entity_poly.type
_entity_poly.pdbx_seq_one_letter_code
_entity_poly.pdbx_strand_id
1 'polypeptide(L)'
;MDIAKLKDMNIAPLVQVAKDLGVVGASGMRKQELIFKILQAQTEKSGLIFSEGVLECLPDGFGFLRAPDYNYLPGPDDIYVSPSQIRKFDLRTGDTISGQIRPPKEGERYFALIKVEAINFEPPDESRDKIFFDNLTPLYPLERIRLETVKDHVSARVLDLLTPIGKGQRGLIVAPPRTGKTMLLQTIANSVSTNHPEITLIVLLIDERPEEVTDMQRTVKGEVISSTFDEPAARHVQVAEMVIEKAKRLVEQKRDVVILLDSITRLARAYNTVVPPSGKVLSGGVDSNALQRPKRFFGAARNVEEGGSLTIIATALIDTGSRMDDVIFEEFKGTGNMEINLDRKLVDKRVFPAIDINRSATRKEELLVPKDELNRIWVLRKVLSPLSPVESMELIIDKLSKTNTNSQFLASMSNGGRS
;
A
#
# COMPACT_ATOMS: atom_id res chain seq x y z
N MET A 1 -11.14 12.60 -29.09
CA MET A 1 -12.14 12.19 -28.10
C MET A 1 -11.72 12.67 -26.73
N ASP A 2 -12.70 12.92 -25.87
CA ASP A 2 -12.54 13.43 -24.50
C ASP A 2 -12.72 12.26 -23.52
N ILE A 3 -12.08 12.32 -22.35
CA ILE A 3 -12.08 11.26 -21.34
C ILE A 3 -13.50 10.93 -20.86
N ALA A 4 -14.39 11.92 -20.74
CA ALA A 4 -15.79 11.69 -20.35
C ALA A 4 -16.49 10.74 -21.34
N LYS A 5 -16.33 10.98 -22.64
CA LYS A 5 -16.90 10.12 -23.69
C LYS A 5 -16.29 8.72 -23.69
N LEU A 6 -15.00 8.61 -23.38
CA LEU A 6 -14.32 7.32 -23.29
C LEU A 6 -14.77 6.53 -22.04
N LYS A 7 -15.05 7.21 -20.92
CA LYS A 7 -15.56 6.58 -19.68
C LYS A 7 -16.96 6.00 -19.88
N ASP A 8 -17.82 6.65 -20.65
CA ASP A 8 -19.18 6.18 -20.95
C ASP A 8 -19.25 5.03 -21.96
N MET A 9 -18.18 4.80 -22.73
CA MET A 9 -18.12 3.72 -23.69
C MET A 9 -18.02 2.34 -23.02
N ASN A 10 -18.68 1.36 -23.63
CA ASN A 10 -18.48 -0.05 -23.30
C ASN A 10 -17.09 -0.53 -23.75
N ILE A 11 -16.61 -1.64 -23.19
CA ILE A 11 -15.23 -2.08 -23.44
C ILE A 11 -14.96 -2.46 -24.90
N ALA A 12 -15.95 -3.06 -25.59
CA ALA A 12 -15.83 -3.45 -26.99
C ALA A 12 -15.57 -2.25 -27.94
N PRO A 13 -16.38 -1.16 -27.93
CA PRO A 13 -16.08 0.01 -28.76
C PRO A 13 -14.79 0.73 -28.34
N LEU A 14 -14.45 0.75 -27.04
CA LEU A 14 -13.17 1.29 -26.56
C LEU A 14 -11.97 0.55 -27.16
N VAL A 15 -12.01 -0.79 -27.19
CA VAL A 15 -10.95 -1.62 -27.80
C VAL A 15 -10.86 -1.34 -29.30
N GLN A 16 -11.98 -1.08 -29.98
CA GLN A 16 -11.96 -0.72 -31.39
C GLN A 16 -11.27 0.64 -31.61
N VAL A 17 -11.65 1.66 -30.83
CA VAL A 17 -11.00 2.99 -30.88
C VAL A 17 -9.49 2.87 -30.64
N ALA A 18 -9.07 2.06 -29.67
CA ALA A 18 -7.66 1.82 -29.38
C ALA A 18 -6.92 1.17 -30.56
N LYS A 19 -7.54 0.17 -31.22
CA LYS A 19 -6.97 -0.46 -32.41
C LYS A 19 -6.85 0.51 -33.59
N ASP A 20 -7.85 1.36 -33.82
CA ASP A 20 -7.83 2.37 -34.88
C ASP A 20 -6.73 3.43 -34.63
N LEU A 21 -6.39 3.66 -33.36
CA LEU A 21 -5.28 4.52 -32.96
C LEU A 21 -3.91 3.83 -32.98
N GLY A 22 -3.85 2.51 -33.19
CA GLY A 22 -2.61 1.74 -33.25
C GLY A 22 -2.09 1.26 -31.89
N VAL A 23 -2.93 1.24 -30.85
CA VAL A 23 -2.55 0.77 -29.51
C VAL A 23 -2.40 -0.76 -29.50
N VAL A 24 -1.17 -1.23 -29.24
CA VAL A 24 -0.85 -2.66 -29.16
C VAL A 24 -1.37 -3.26 -27.85
N GLY A 25 -1.93 -4.48 -27.92
CA GLY A 25 -2.38 -5.21 -26.71
C GLY A 25 -3.69 -4.72 -26.09
N ALA A 26 -4.44 -3.85 -26.78
CA ALA A 26 -5.67 -3.23 -26.28
C ALA A 26 -6.70 -4.19 -25.66
N SER A 27 -6.81 -5.43 -26.16
CA SER A 27 -7.79 -6.42 -25.67
C SER A 27 -7.51 -6.93 -24.25
N GLY A 28 -6.27 -6.88 -23.77
CA GLY A 28 -5.88 -7.39 -22.46
C GLY A 28 -5.82 -6.32 -21.36
N MET A 29 -5.97 -5.04 -21.73
CA MET A 29 -5.84 -3.91 -20.83
C MET A 29 -7.11 -3.70 -20.01
N ARG A 30 -6.95 -3.18 -18.79
CA ARG A 30 -8.10 -2.71 -18.00
C ARG A 30 -8.70 -1.47 -18.64
N LYS A 31 -9.99 -1.21 -18.42
CA LYS A 31 -10.70 -0.06 -19.01
C LYS A 31 -9.96 1.27 -18.81
N GLN A 32 -9.43 1.52 -17.60
CA GLN A 32 -8.72 2.77 -17.29
C GLN A 32 -7.38 2.89 -18.03
N GLU A 33 -6.59 1.82 -18.04
CA GLU A 33 -5.34 1.74 -18.78
C GLU A 33 -5.57 1.94 -20.28
N LEU A 34 -6.63 1.34 -20.81
CA LEU A 34 -7.03 1.47 -22.21
C LEU A 34 -7.42 2.92 -22.55
N ILE A 35 -8.21 3.58 -21.70
CA ILE A 35 -8.57 5.00 -21.85
C ILE A 35 -7.31 5.86 -21.87
N PHE A 36 -6.37 5.63 -20.94
CA PHE A 36 -5.10 6.34 -20.89
C PHE A 36 -4.30 6.18 -22.19
N LYS A 37 -4.15 4.95 -22.69
CA LYS A 37 -3.42 4.68 -23.94
C LYS A 37 -4.09 5.30 -25.16
N ILE A 38 -5.42 5.39 -25.19
CA ILE A 38 -6.17 6.11 -26.24
C ILE A 38 -5.85 7.61 -26.20
N LEU A 39 -5.90 8.23 -25.02
CA LEU A 39 -5.59 9.67 -24.86
C LEU A 39 -4.15 9.98 -25.27
N GLN A 40 -3.20 9.12 -24.86
CA GLN A 40 -1.81 9.20 -25.27
C GLN A 40 -1.66 9.15 -26.80
N ALA A 41 -2.16 8.09 -27.44
CA ALA A 41 -2.03 7.89 -28.89
C ALA A 41 -2.71 9.00 -29.70
N GLN A 42 -3.84 9.53 -29.22
CA GLN A 42 -4.54 10.64 -29.86
C GLN A 42 -3.72 11.94 -29.79
N THR A 43 -3.09 12.21 -28.65
CA THR A 43 -2.26 13.41 -28.45
C THR A 43 -0.99 13.34 -29.30
N GLU A 44 -0.33 12.19 -29.32
CA GLU A 44 0.86 11.95 -30.16
C GLU A 44 0.54 12.09 -31.65
N LYS A 45 -0.61 11.59 -32.13
CA LYS A 45 -1.07 11.81 -33.51
C LYS A 45 -1.30 13.29 -33.86
N SER A 46 -1.60 14.13 -32.87
CA SER A 46 -1.73 15.59 -33.06
C SER A 46 -0.40 16.35 -32.98
N GLY A 47 0.73 15.64 -32.81
CA GLY A 47 2.06 16.24 -32.72
C GLY A 47 2.38 16.84 -31.35
N LEU A 48 1.56 16.58 -30.33
CA LEU A 48 1.76 17.05 -28.97
C LEU A 48 2.26 15.90 -28.08
N ILE A 49 2.94 16.26 -26.99
CA ILE A 49 3.46 15.28 -26.03
C ILE A 49 2.41 15.08 -24.93
N PHE A 50 2.16 13.83 -24.56
CA PHE A 50 1.27 13.46 -23.46
C PHE A 50 2.09 12.87 -22.32
N SER A 51 1.80 13.27 -21.09
CA SER A 51 2.49 12.70 -19.93
C SER A 51 1.58 12.62 -18.71
N GLU A 52 2.02 11.80 -17.76
CA GLU A 52 1.40 11.59 -16.46
C GLU A 52 2.41 11.77 -15.34
N GLY A 53 1.97 12.30 -14.21
CA GLY A 53 2.75 12.26 -12.98
C GLY A 53 1.93 12.69 -11.77
N VAL A 54 2.50 12.52 -10.59
CA VAL A 54 1.85 12.85 -9.32
C VAL A 54 2.27 14.25 -8.90
N LEU A 55 1.29 15.13 -8.69
CA LEU A 55 1.53 16.52 -8.35
C LEU A 55 2.17 16.65 -6.96
N GLU A 56 3.26 17.40 -6.89
CA GLU A 56 3.80 17.99 -5.66
C GLU A 56 3.63 19.50 -5.73
N CYS A 57 2.77 20.07 -4.89
CA CYS A 57 2.64 21.52 -4.74
C CYS A 57 3.75 22.03 -3.80
N LEU A 58 4.47 23.07 -4.25
CA LEU A 58 5.49 23.74 -3.47
C LEU A 58 4.91 24.97 -2.73
N PRO A 59 5.60 25.46 -1.68
CA PRO A 59 5.11 26.59 -0.86
C PRO A 59 4.80 27.87 -1.66
N ASP A 60 5.51 28.10 -2.77
CA ASP A 60 5.32 29.25 -3.66
C ASP A 60 4.07 29.14 -4.55
N GLY A 61 3.31 28.05 -4.42
CA GLY A 61 2.01 27.85 -5.05
C GLY A 61 2.04 27.29 -6.48
N PHE A 62 3.22 27.06 -7.05
CA PHE A 62 3.40 26.23 -8.25
C PHE A 62 3.71 24.79 -7.84
N GLY A 63 3.69 23.86 -8.80
CA GLY A 63 3.99 22.46 -8.53
C GLY A 63 4.72 21.77 -9.66
N PHE A 64 5.11 20.52 -9.39
CA PHE A 64 5.71 19.63 -10.37
C PHE A 64 4.98 18.29 -10.38
N LEU A 65 4.77 17.71 -11.57
CA LEU A 65 4.37 16.32 -11.69
C LEU A 65 5.62 15.45 -11.57
N ARG A 66 5.70 14.68 -10.48
CA ARG A 66 6.78 13.74 -10.21
C ARG A 66 6.47 12.38 -10.81
N ALA A 67 7.47 11.75 -11.41
CA ALA A 67 7.33 10.44 -12.03
C ALA A 67 7.44 9.30 -10.99
N PRO A 68 6.57 8.27 -11.06
CA PRO A 68 6.71 7.06 -10.24
C PRO A 68 8.04 6.32 -10.46
N ASP A 69 8.54 6.28 -11.70
CA ASP A 69 9.80 5.61 -12.08
C ASP A 69 11.03 6.22 -11.39
N TYR A 70 10.92 7.48 -10.98
CA TYR A 70 11.94 8.20 -10.19
C TYR A 70 11.56 8.27 -8.70
N ASN A 71 10.70 7.37 -8.21
CA ASN A 71 10.25 7.30 -6.81
C ASN A 71 9.65 8.62 -6.27
N TYR A 72 8.98 9.39 -7.14
CA TYR A 72 8.43 10.72 -6.83
C TYR A 72 9.44 11.79 -6.42
N LEU A 73 10.68 11.63 -6.85
CA LEU A 73 11.75 12.57 -6.54
C LEU A 73 11.87 13.66 -7.61
N PRO A 74 12.47 14.81 -7.25
CA PRO A 74 12.80 15.84 -8.22
C PRO A 74 13.72 15.31 -9.32
N GLY A 75 13.26 15.38 -10.57
CA GLY A 75 13.97 14.96 -11.76
C GLY A 75 14.07 16.08 -12.81
N PRO A 76 14.99 15.97 -13.77
CA PRO A 76 15.12 16.93 -14.87
C PRO A 76 13.88 16.93 -15.80
N ASP A 77 13.18 15.79 -15.88
CA ASP A 77 12.02 15.59 -16.75
C ASP A 77 10.68 15.93 -16.07
N ASP A 78 10.73 16.53 -14.88
CA ASP A 78 9.53 16.94 -14.16
C ASP A 78 8.73 17.99 -14.93
N ILE A 79 7.41 17.88 -14.81
CA ILE A 79 6.49 18.74 -15.54
C ILE A 79 6.01 19.85 -14.61
N TYR A 80 6.36 21.08 -14.95
CA TYR A 80 5.89 22.28 -14.28
C TYR A 80 4.37 22.42 -14.41
N VAL A 81 3.72 22.69 -13.27
CA VAL A 81 2.30 23.02 -13.15
C VAL A 81 2.17 24.42 -12.56
N SER A 82 1.49 25.29 -13.31
CA SER A 82 1.33 26.68 -12.92
C SER A 82 0.35 26.86 -11.75
N PRO A 83 0.51 27.91 -10.92
CA PRO A 83 -0.44 28.24 -9.86
C PRO A 83 -1.87 28.44 -10.36
N SER A 84 -2.03 28.95 -11.60
CA SER A 84 -3.35 29.15 -12.20
C SER A 84 -4.04 27.83 -12.53
N GLN A 85 -3.30 26.81 -12.99
CA GLN A 85 -3.84 25.46 -13.20
C GLN A 85 -4.21 24.80 -11.87
N ILE A 86 -3.35 24.90 -10.86
CA ILE A 86 -3.60 24.37 -9.51
C ILE A 86 -4.90 24.96 -8.95
N ARG A 87 -5.05 26.29 -8.99
CA ARG A 87 -6.27 26.97 -8.52
C ARG A 87 -7.50 26.66 -9.37
N LYS A 88 -7.35 26.59 -10.70
CA LYS A 88 -8.47 26.35 -11.62
C LYS A 88 -9.11 24.97 -11.40
N PHE A 89 -8.31 23.95 -11.12
CA PHE A 89 -8.78 22.57 -10.97
C PHE A 89 -8.80 22.10 -9.51
N ASP A 90 -8.56 23.00 -8.54
CA ASP A 90 -8.45 22.69 -7.11
C ASP A 90 -7.51 21.51 -6.81
N LEU A 91 -6.34 21.54 -7.47
CA LEU A 91 -5.36 20.46 -7.40
C LEU A 91 -4.61 20.48 -6.07
N ARG A 92 -4.30 19.30 -5.56
CA ARG A 92 -3.54 19.11 -4.31
C ARG A 92 -2.39 18.13 -4.51
N THR A 93 -1.41 18.21 -3.63
CA THR A 93 -0.32 17.23 -3.60
C THR A 93 -0.89 15.80 -3.53
N GLY A 94 -0.33 14.91 -4.34
CA GLY A 94 -0.79 13.53 -4.50
C GLY A 94 -1.75 13.32 -5.67
N ASP A 95 -2.32 14.38 -6.28
CA ASP A 95 -3.19 14.20 -7.44
C ASP A 95 -2.37 13.69 -8.63
N THR A 96 -2.76 12.57 -9.21
CA THR A 96 -2.19 12.04 -10.45
C THR A 96 -2.79 12.82 -11.61
N ILE A 97 -1.97 13.52 -12.38
CA ILE A 97 -2.42 14.39 -13.45
C ILE A 97 -1.91 13.84 -14.77
N SER A 98 -2.82 13.62 -15.70
CA SER A 98 -2.50 13.20 -17.07
C SER A 98 -2.93 14.29 -18.04
N GLY A 99 -2.06 14.66 -18.96
CA GLY A 99 -2.35 15.79 -19.85
C GLY A 99 -1.31 16.07 -20.90
N GLN A 100 -1.60 17.10 -21.69
CA GLN A 100 -0.74 17.57 -22.77
C GLN A 100 0.37 18.44 -22.20
N ILE A 101 1.62 18.19 -22.60
CA ILE A 101 2.79 18.95 -22.18
C ILE A 101 3.53 19.56 -23.37
N ARG A 102 4.32 20.60 -23.11
CA ARG A 102 5.26 21.18 -24.08
C ARG A 102 6.68 21.16 -23.54
N PRO A 103 7.69 21.11 -24.43
CA PRO A 103 9.08 21.36 -24.03
C PRO A 103 9.28 22.79 -23.48
N PRO A 104 10.35 23.00 -22.70
CA PRO A 104 10.74 24.32 -22.23
C PRO A 104 11.01 25.26 -23.40
N LYS A 105 10.57 26.51 -23.28
CA LYS A 105 10.96 27.61 -24.17
C LYS A 105 12.32 28.17 -23.77
N GLU A 106 12.86 29.07 -24.58
CA GLU A 106 14.10 29.79 -24.27
C GLU A 106 14.01 30.46 -22.88
N GLY A 107 14.91 30.10 -21.98
CA GLY A 107 14.94 30.56 -20.58
C GLY A 107 14.18 29.68 -19.58
N GLU A 108 13.39 28.70 -20.02
CA GLU A 108 12.72 27.70 -19.17
C GLU A 108 13.60 26.45 -19.02
N ARG A 109 13.49 25.75 -17.89
CA ARG A 109 14.27 24.52 -17.60
C ARG A 109 13.45 23.23 -17.69
N TYR A 110 12.14 23.30 -17.51
CA TYR A 110 11.27 22.13 -17.34
C TYR A 110 10.20 22.07 -18.43
N PHE A 111 9.68 20.86 -18.67
CA PHE A 111 8.45 20.70 -19.42
C PHE A 111 7.31 21.43 -18.70
N ALA A 112 6.32 21.92 -19.44
CA ALA A 112 5.17 22.62 -18.86
C ALA A 112 3.86 21.96 -19.28
N LEU A 113 2.96 21.78 -18.30
CA LEU A 113 1.61 21.29 -18.55
C LEU A 113 0.83 22.35 -19.34
N ILE A 114 0.28 21.99 -20.50
CA ILE A 114 -0.56 22.85 -21.34
C ILE A 114 -2.02 22.68 -20.94
N LYS A 115 -2.47 21.42 -20.91
CA LYS A 115 -3.88 21.06 -20.71
C LYS A 115 -3.97 19.82 -19.85
N VAL A 116 -4.79 19.91 -18.80
CA VAL A 116 -5.18 18.77 -17.97
C VAL A 116 -6.24 17.99 -18.74
N GLU A 117 -6.00 16.71 -19.01
CA GLU A 117 -6.99 15.80 -19.63
C GLU A 117 -7.66 14.92 -18.57
N ALA A 118 -6.94 14.54 -17.51
CA ALA A 118 -7.47 13.73 -16.42
C ALA A 118 -6.85 14.09 -15.07
N ILE A 119 -7.62 13.92 -14.00
CA ILE A 119 -7.18 14.01 -12.60
C ILE A 119 -7.55 12.70 -11.92
N ASN A 120 -6.56 11.99 -11.40
CA ASN A 120 -6.66 10.65 -10.83
C ASN A 120 -7.51 9.71 -11.70
N PHE A 121 -7.22 9.68 -13.01
CA PHE A 121 -7.91 8.86 -14.01
C PHE A 121 -9.39 9.21 -14.26
N GLU A 122 -9.85 10.38 -13.81
CA GLU A 122 -11.20 10.88 -14.01
C GLU A 122 -11.21 12.22 -14.76
N PRO A 123 -12.34 12.58 -15.41
CA PRO A 123 -12.50 13.90 -16.01
C PRO A 123 -12.28 15.02 -14.98
N PRO A 124 -11.59 16.13 -15.34
CA PRO A 124 -11.25 17.19 -14.39
C PRO A 124 -12.47 17.84 -13.69
N ASP A 125 -13.62 17.85 -14.35
CA ASP A 125 -14.85 18.43 -13.81
C ASP A 125 -15.45 17.59 -12.66
N GLU A 126 -15.27 16.25 -12.69
CA GLU A 126 -15.75 15.35 -11.62
C GLU A 126 -14.91 15.47 -10.34
N SER A 127 -13.65 15.90 -10.45
CA SER A 127 -12.74 16.01 -9.30
C SER A 127 -13.08 17.18 -8.35
N ARG A 128 -14.02 18.07 -8.69
CA ARG A 128 -14.36 19.25 -7.89
C ARG A 128 -15.33 18.97 -6.75
N ASP A 129 -16.23 18.01 -6.91
CA ASP A 129 -17.30 17.72 -5.94
C ASP A 129 -16.92 16.61 -4.93
N LYS A 130 -15.62 16.31 -4.79
CA LYS A 130 -15.14 15.22 -3.92
C LYS A 130 -15.08 15.64 -2.45
N ILE A 131 -15.44 14.72 -1.56
CA ILE A 131 -15.25 14.88 -0.12
C ILE A 131 -13.77 14.65 0.19
N PHE A 132 -13.16 15.57 0.94
CA PHE A 132 -11.76 15.43 1.33
C PHE A 132 -11.53 14.28 2.30
N PHE A 133 -10.37 13.63 2.20
CA PHE A 133 -10.02 12.46 2.99
C PHE A 133 -10.22 12.64 4.50
N ASP A 134 -9.86 13.82 5.03
CA ASP A 134 -9.98 14.14 6.45
C ASP A 134 -11.45 14.28 6.92
N ASN A 135 -12.39 14.48 5.99
CA ASN A 135 -13.83 14.60 6.25
C ASN A 135 -14.59 13.28 6.01
N LEU A 136 -13.92 12.23 5.51
CA LEU A 136 -14.52 10.91 5.28
C LEU A 136 -14.76 10.19 6.61
N THR A 137 -15.88 9.47 6.71
CA THR A 137 -16.29 8.82 7.96
C THR A 137 -15.51 7.51 8.17
N PRO A 138 -14.64 7.41 9.21
CA PRO A 138 -13.82 6.24 9.43
C PRO A 138 -14.63 5.09 10.06
N LEU A 139 -14.53 3.90 9.47
CA LEU A 139 -15.13 2.67 9.99
C LEU A 139 -14.09 1.59 10.29
N TYR A 140 -14.50 0.55 11.02
CA TYR A 140 -13.75 -0.69 11.04
C TYR A 140 -13.77 -1.33 9.64
N PRO A 141 -12.74 -2.14 9.30
CA PRO A 141 -12.78 -2.96 8.10
C PRO A 141 -13.98 -3.93 8.13
N LEU A 142 -14.77 -3.92 7.05
CA LEU A 142 -15.96 -4.77 6.89
C LEU A 142 -15.81 -5.79 5.75
N GLU A 143 -14.91 -5.52 4.81
CA GLU A 143 -14.61 -6.41 3.70
C GLU A 143 -13.23 -7.03 3.90
N ARG A 144 -13.16 -8.35 3.80
CA ARG A 144 -11.92 -9.11 3.94
C ARG A 144 -11.11 -9.10 2.65
N ILE A 145 -9.82 -8.85 2.76
CA ILE A 145 -8.81 -9.10 1.73
C ILE A 145 -8.35 -10.55 1.91
N ARG A 146 -8.76 -11.43 1.00
CA ARG A 146 -8.41 -12.85 1.04
C ARG A 146 -7.00 -13.06 0.52
N LEU A 147 -6.15 -13.70 1.31
CA LEU A 147 -4.75 -13.96 0.94
C LEU A 147 -4.54 -15.36 0.34
N GLU A 148 -5.34 -16.34 0.73
CA GLU A 148 -5.33 -17.69 0.19
C GLU A 148 -5.47 -17.67 -1.33
N THR A 149 -4.49 -18.25 -2.03
CA THR A 149 -4.45 -18.34 -3.49
C THR A 149 -4.42 -19.80 -3.93
N VAL A 150 -3.25 -20.43 -3.92
CA VAL A 150 -3.05 -21.84 -4.25
C VAL A 150 -2.69 -22.64 -3.01
N LYS A 151 -2.88 -23.97 -3.07
CA LYS A 151 -2.63 -24.91 -1.96
C LYS A 151 -1.26 -24.72 -1.31
N ASP A 152 -0.23 -24.57 -2.13
CA ASP A 152 1.17 -24.58 -1.70
C ASP A 152 1.61 -23.26 -1.06
N HIS A 153 0.78 -22.21 -1.15
CA HIS A 153 1.03 -20.93 -0.48
C HIS A 153 0.58 -20.98 0.98
N VAL A 154 1.26 -21.82 1.77
CA VAL A 154 0.92 -22.07 3.18
C VAL A 154 0.99 -20.78 4.01
N SER A 155 1.96 -19.90 3.78
CA SER A 155 2.07 -18.63 4.49
C SER A 155 0.81 -17.75 4.37
N ALA A 156 0.27 -17.64 3.15
CA ALA A 156 -0.93 -16.86 2.90
C ALA A 156 -2.15 -17.49 3.58
N ARG A 157 -2.25 -18.83 3.54
CA ARG A 157 -3.30 -19.59 4.21
C ARG A 157 -3.26 -19.45 5.73
N VAL A 158 -2.07 -19.48 6.33
CA VAL A 158 -1.86 -19.27 7.78
C VAL A 158 -2.26 -17.86 8.18
N LEU A 159 -1.82 -16.83 7.44
CA LEU A 159 -2.23 -15.45 7.67
C LEU A 159 -3.76 -15.30 7.62
N ASP A 160 -4.39 -15.88 6.61
CA ASP A 160 -5.84 -15.83 6.45
C ASP A 160 -6.61 -16.46 7.62
N LEU A 161 -6.09 -17.52 8.22
CA LEU A 161 -6.75 -18.18 9.35
C LEU A 161 -6.55 -17.45 10.68
N LEU A 162 -5.39 -16.83 10.88
CA LEU A 162 -4.98 -16.34 12.20
C LEU A 162 -5.07 -14.82 12.34
N THR A 163 -4.85 -14.10 11.24
CA THR A 163 -4.79 -12.64 11.19
C THR A 163 -5.49 -12.15 9.92
N PRO A 164 -6.83 -12.25 9.85
CA PRO A 164 -7.57 -11.82 8.67
C PRO A 164 -7.33 -10.33 8.39
N ILE A 165 -6.97 -9.99 7.15
CA ILE A 165 -6.78 -8.59 6.73
C ILE A 165 -8.07 -8.07 6.12
N GLY A 166 -8.50 -6.87 6.54
CA GLY A 166 -9.63 -6.17 5.92
C GLY A 166 -9.22 -4.95 5.11
N LYS A 167 -10.11 -4.49 4.24
CA LYS A 167 -10.02 -3.20 3.56
C LYS A 167 -10.09 -2.07 4.58
N GLY A 168 -9.01 -1.31 4.72
CA GLY A 168 -8.86 -0.28 5.75
C GLY A 168 -8.06 -0.72 6.99
N GLN A 169 -7.43 -1.90 6.96
CA GLN A 169 -6.66 -2.41 8.10
C GLN A 169 -5.42 -1.55 8.40
N ARG A 170 -5.11 -1.40 9.70
CA ARG A 170 -3.84 -0.87 10.22
C ARG A 170 -3.05 -2.01 10.87
N GLY A 171 -2.26 -2.70 10.06
CA GLY A 171 -1.50 -3.87 10.49
C GLY A 171 -0.03 -3.59 10.77
N LEU A 172 0.49 -4.19 11.84
CA LEU A 172 1.93 -4.21 12.13
C LEU A 172 2.47 -5.63 12.05
N ILE A 173 3.50 -5.84 11.24
CA ILE A 173 4.33 -7.04 11.25
C ILE A 173 5.50 -6.76 12.19
N VAL A 174 5.39 -7.26 13.41
CA VAL A 174 6.37 -7.09 14.48
C VAL A 174 7.44 -8.16 14.32
N ALA A 175 8.61 -7.75 13.85
CA ALA A 175 9.63 -8.67 13.37
C ALA A 175 11.01 -8.31 13.92
N PRO A 176 11.65 -9.22 14.67
CA PRO A 176 13.08 -9.14 14.89
C PRO A 176 13.86 -9.21 13.56
N PRO A 177 15.11 -8.71 13.50
CA PRO A 177 15.95 -8.90 12.32
C PRO A 177 16.07 -10.37 11.92
N ARG A 178 16.11 -10.64 10.61
CA ARG A 178 16.27 -11.99 10.00
C ARG A 178 15.14 -12.98 10.27
N THR A 179 13.91 -12.51 10.51
CA THR A 179 12.74 -13.38 10.76
C THR A 179 11.82 -13.64 9.57
N GLY A 180 12.22 -13.21 8.36
CA GLY A 180 11.44 -13.43 7.14
C GLY A 180 10.38 -12.37 6.85
N LYS A 181 10.52 -11.16 7.41
CA LYS A 181 9.59 -10.02 7.17
C LYS A 181 9.34 -9.77 5.67
N THR A 182 10.40 -9.80 4.86
CA THR A 182 10.34 -9.50 3.42
C THR A 182 9.55 -10.57 2.68
N MET A 183 9.78 -11.85 2.99
CA MET A 183 9.02 -12.96 2.40
C MET A 183 7.52 -12.87 2.75
N LEU A 184 7.21 -12.44 3.98
CA LEU A 184 5.83 -12.27 4.41
C LEU A 184 5.15 -11.09 3.68
N LEU A 185 5.84 -9.95 3.55
CA LEU A 185 5.33 -8.82 2.76
C LEU A 185 5.11 -9.20 1.29
N GLN A 186 6.06 -9.90 0.65
CA GLN A 186 5.90 -10.42 -0.72
C GLN A 186 4.70 -11.36 -0.83
N THR A 187 4.50 -12.23 0.17
CA THR A 187 3.33 -13.12 0.22
C THR A 187 2.03 -12.31 0.21
N ILE A 188 1.92 -11.27 1.04
CA ILE A 188 0.74 -10.40 1.08
C ILE A 188 0.56 -9.70 -0.27
N ALA A 189 1.63 -9.10 -0.81
CA ALA A 189 1.60 -8.35 -2.07
C ALA A 189 1.13 -9.20 -3.27
N ASN A 190 1.68 -10.40 -3.40
CA ASN A 190 1.32 -11.34 -4.46
C ASN A 190 -0.10 -11.88 -4.30
N SER A 191 -0.54 -12.10 -3.07
CA SER A 191 -1.90 -12.53 -2.79
C SER A 191 -2.93 -11.45 -3.11
N VAL A 192 -2.65 -10.20 -2.71
CA VAL A 192 -3.49 -9.03 -3.05
C VAL A 192 -3.58 -8.85 -4.56
N SER A 193 -2.45 -8.82 -5.27
CA SER A 193 -2.46 -8.62 -6.73
C SER A 193 -3.14 -9.75 -7.50
N THR A 194 -3.18 -10.97 -6.94
CA THR A 194 -3.85 -12.12 -7.55
C THR A 194 -5.35 -12.14 -7.26
N ASN A 195 -5.74 -12.02 -5.99
CA ASN A 195 -7.14 -12.17 -5.56
C ASN A 195 -7.94 -10.89 -5.66
N HIS A 196 -7.27 -9.74 -5.53
CA HIS A 196 -7.86 -8.42 -5.46
C HIS A 196 -7.22 -7.47 -6.49
N PRO A 197 -7.30 -7.80 -7.79
CA PRO A 197 -6.71 -6.98 -8.85
C PRO A 197 -7.24 -5.54 -8.84
N GLU A 198 -8.43 -5.29 -8.31
CA GLU A 198 -9.06 -3.97 -8.18
C GLU A 198 -8.34 -3.03 -7.19
N ILE A 199 -7.59 -3.59 -6.23
CA ILE A 199 -6.89 -2.81 -5.21
C ILE A 199 -5.62 -2.20 -5.81
N THR A 200 -5.42 -0.91 -5.59
CA THR A 200 -4.14 -0.25 -5.90
C THR A 200 -3.10 -0.65 -4.85
N LEU A 201 -2.14 -1.48 -5.25
CA LEU A 201 -1.06 -1.95 -4.39
C LEU A 201 0.19 -1.08 -4.56
N ILE A 202 0.64 -0.48 -3.45
CA ILE A 202 1.87 0.31 -3.35
C ILE A 202 2.79 -0.36 -2.34
N VAL A 203 4.03 -0.65 -2.74
CA VAL A 203 5.08 -1.10 -1.82
C VAL A 203 6.04 0.05 -1.59
N LEU A 204 6.15 0.51 -0.34
CA LEU A 204 6.99 1.62 0.07
C LEU A 204 8.18 1.09 0.88
N LEU A 205 9.38 1.20 0.31
CA LEU A 205 10.63 0.73 0.93
C LEU A 205 11.45 1.94 1.39
N ILE A 206 11.69 2.05 2.69
CA ILE A 206 12.40 3.17 3.33
C ILE A 206 13.65 2.69 4.02
N ASP A 207 14.79 3.29 3.63
CA ASP A 207 16.11 3.03 4.23
C ASP A 207 16.47 1.53 4.16
N GLU A 208 16.11 0.89 3.05
CA GLU A 208 16.44 -0.51 2.76
C GLU A 208 17.51 -0.66 1.69
N ARG A 209 18.00 -1.90 1.56
CA ARG A 209 19.12 -2.21 0.70
C ARG A 209 18.72 -2.26 -0.78
N PRO A 210 19.56 -1.76 -1.71
CA PRO A 210 19.26 -1.78 -3.14
C PRO A 210 18.91 -3.16 -3.72
N GLU A 211 19.56 -4.23 -3.23
CA GLU A 211 19.27 -5.59 -3.65
C GLU A 211 17.87 -6.07 -3.21
N GLU A 212 17.41 -5.65 -2.04
CA GLU A 212 16.06 -5.96 -1.53
C GLU A 212 14.98 -5.19 -2.30
N VAL A 213 15.28 -3.94 -2.68
CA VAL A 213 14.41 -3.14 -3.57
C VAL A 213 14.24 -3.82 -4.93
N THR A 214 15.35 -4.25 -5.53
CA THR A 214 15.35 -4.91 -6.84
C THR A 214 14.55 -6.23 -6.79
N ASP A 215 14.72 -7.01 -5.72
CA ASP A 215 13.97 -8.26 -5.51
C ASP A 215 12.45 -8.00 -5.42
N MET A 216 12.04 -6.96 -4.68
CA MET A 216 10.64 -6.57 -4.57
C MET A 216 10.05 -6.12 -5.91
N GLN A 217 10.78 -5.31 -6.68
CA GLN A 217 10.38 -4.85 -8.01
C GLN A 217 10.17 -5.99 -9.01
N ARG A 218 10.97 -7.05 -8.92
CA ARG A 218 10.87 -8.21 -9.82
C ARG A 218 9.78 -9.19 -9.40
N THR A 219 9.48 -9.25 -8.10
CA THR A 219 8.61 -10.28 -7.52
C THR A 219 7.16 -9.82 -7.40
N VAL A 220 6.92 -8.53 -7.14
CA VAL A 220 5.60 -8.01 -6.83
C VAL A 220 4.99 -7.29 -8.03
N LYS A 221 3.74 -7.64 -8.34
CA LYS A 221 2.91 -6.91 -9.31
C LYS A 221 2.20 -5.75 -8.60
N GLY A 222 2.87 -4.60 -8.56
CA GLY A 222 2.36 -3.38 -7.95
C GLY A 222 3.32 -2.23 -8.17
N GLU A 223 2.97 -1.06 -7.65
CA GLU A 223 3.84 0.10 -7.69
C GLU A 223 4.87 0.00 -6.57
N VAL A 224 6.15 -0.15 -6.89
CA VAL A 224 7.22 -0.26 -5.89
C VAL A 224 8.01 1.05 -5.84
N ILE A 225 7.83 1.79 -4.75
CA ILE A 225 8.46 3.07 -4.48
C ILE A 225 9.49 2.88 -3.38
N SER A 226 10.69 3.43 -3.57
CA SER A 226 11.80 3.23 -2.64
C SER A 226 12.66 4.46 -2.43
N SER A 227 13.27 4.52 -1.25
CA SER A 227 14.41 5.39 -0.94
C SER A 227 15.41 4.55 -0.16
N THR A 228 16.51 4.16 -0.80
CA THR A 228 17.54 3.28 -0.21
C THR A 228 18.31 3.98 0.91
N PHE A 229 19.07 3.21 1.70
CA PHE A 229 19.89 3.75 2.81
C PHE A 229 20.98 4.75 2.40
N ASP A 230 21.31 4.83 1.10
CA ASP A 230 22.26 5.82 0.56
C ASP A 230 21.70 7.25 0.58
N GLU A 231 20.38 7.38 0.76
CA GLU A 231 19.67 8.64 0.69
C GLU A 231 19.52 9.33 2.06
N PRO A 232 19.44 10.66 2.11
CA PRO A 232 19.28 11.38 3.36
C PRO A 232 17.88 11.19 3.97
N ALA A 233 17.77 11.31 5.30
CA ALA A 233 16.51 11.18 6.02
C ALA A 233 15.38 12.11 5.50
N ALA A 234 15.72 13.32 5.06
CA ALA A 234 14.76 14.24 4.44
C ALA A 234 14.10 13.65 3.20
N ARG A 235 14.84 12.87 2.42
CA ARG A 235 14.34 12.19 1.21
C ARG A 235 13.40 11.05 1.56
N HIS A 236 13.71 10.25 2.57
CA HIS A 236 12.79 9.22 3.07
C HIS A 236 11.43 9.82 3.47
N VAL A 237 11.47 10.95 4.19
CA VAL A 237 10.26 11.68 4.61
C VAL A 237 9.49 12.19 3.39
N GLN A 238 10.17 12.84 2.43
CA GLN A 238 9.51 13.38 1.23
C GLN A 238 8.80 12.29 0.42
N VAL A 239 9.48 11.18 0.15
CA VAL A 239 8.91 10.05 -0.62
C VAL A 239 7.69 9.46 0.10
N ALA A 240 7.78 9.26 1.43
CA ALA A 240 6.65 8.76 2.22
C ALA A 240 5.45 9.73 2.20
N GLU A 241 5.69 11.04 2.30
CA GLU A 241 4.63 12.05 2.22
C GLU A 241 3.96 12.08 0.83
N MET A 242 4.72 11.95 -0.25
CA MET A 242 4.16 11.84 -1.60
C MET A 242 3.28 10.60 -1.75
N VAL A 243 3.75 9.44 -1.28
CA VAL A 243 3.01 8.18 -1.37
C VAL A 243 1.71 8.23 -0.55
N ILE A 244 1.75 8.76 0.68
CA ILE A 244 0.53 8.82 1.49
C ILE A 244 -0.48 9.84 0.94
N GLU A 245 -0.03 10.97 0.42
CA GLU A 245 -0.93 11.94 -0.22
C GLU A 245 -1.55 11.36 -1.48
N LYS A 246 -0.77 10.68 -2.34
CA LYS A 246 -1.30 9.93 -3.49
C LYS A 246 -2.39 8.93 -3.07
N ALA A 247 -2.10 8.13 -2.05
CA ALA A 247 -3.05 7.14 -1.55
C ALA A 247 -4.35 7.79 -1.05
N LYS A 248 -4.27 8.91 -0.32
CA LYS A 248 -5.46 9.68 0.10
C LYS A 248 -6.27 10.18 -1.09
N ARG A 249 -5.63 10.73 -2.13
CA ARG A 249 -6.33 11.20 -3.34
C ARG A 249 -7.08 10.07 -4.05
N LEU A 250 -6.49 8.87 -4.10
CA LEU A 250 -7.16 7.69 -4.66
C LEU A 250 -8.36 7.23 -3.80
N VAL A 251 -8.26 7.30 -2.48
CA VAL A 251 -9.38 6.95 -1.59
C VAL A 251 -10.52 7.97 -1.67
N GLU A 252 -10.21 9.26 -1.86
CA GLU A 252 -11.24 10.29 -2.13
C GLU A 252 -12.06 9.97 -3.40
N GLN A 253 -11.52 9.16 -4.31
CA GLN A 253 -12.23 8.62 -5.48
C GLN A 253 -12.81 7.23 -5.26
N LYS A 254 -13.02 6.85 -3.99
CA LYS A 254 -13.64 5.57 -3.60
C LYS A 254 -12.84 4.34 -4.03
N ARG A 255 -11.52 4.47 -4.19
CA ARG A 255 -10.66 3.33 -4.49
C ARG A 255 -10.14 2.69 -3.22
N ASP A 256 -9.90 1.39 -3.32
CA ASP A 256 -9.19 0.62 -2.30
C ASP A 256 -7.69 0.67 -2.57
N VAL A 257 -6.92 1.10 -1.58
CA VAL A 257 -5.46 1.23 -1.66
C VAL A 257 -4.82 0.41 -0.54
N VAL A 258 -3.79 -0.37 -0.88
CA VAL A 258 -2.94 -1.07 0.08
C VAL A 258 -1.53 -0.52 -0.02
N ILE A 259 -0.99 -0.02 1.09
CA ILE A 259 0.42 0.32 1.25
C ILE A 259 1.10 -0.76 2.09
N LEU A 260 2.11 -1.40 1.51
CA LEU A 260 3.05 -2.27 2.23
C LEU A 260 4.31 -1.47 2.55
N LEU A 261 4.50 -1.13 3.82
CA LEU A 261 5.62 -0.28 4.28
C LEU A 261 6.72 -1.11 4.94
N ASP A 262 7.93 -1.04 4.40
CA ASP A 262 9.14 -1.62 5.01
C ASP A 262 10.21 -0.54 5.20
N SER A 263 10.37 0.09 6.37
CA SER A 263 9.65 -0.17 7.63
C SER A 263 9.18 1.11 8.32
N ILE A 264 8.17 0.98 9.19
CA ILE A 264 7.68 2.11 9.99
C ILE A 264 8.72 2.59 11.01
N THR A 265 9.57 1.68 11.51
CA THR A 265 10.64 2.00 12.45
C THR A 265 11.68 2.91 11.80
N ARG A 266 12.13 2.57 10.58
CA ARG A 266 13.09 3.39 9.82
C ARG A 266 12.48 4.73 9.42
N LEU A 267 11.22 4.75 9.01
CA LEU A 267 10.51 5.99 8.72
C LEU A 267 10.45 6.90 9.97
N ALA A 268 10.10 6.37 11.13
CA ALA A 268 10.07 7.14 12.38
C ALA A 268 11.45 7.67 12.78
N ARG A 269 12.52 6.91 12.57
CA ARG A 269 13.90 7.39 12.73
C ARG A 269 14.20 8.56 11.81
N ALA A 270 13.81 8.48 10.54
CA ALA A 270 14.00 9.58 9.59
C ALA A 270 13.27 10.86 10.02
N TYR A 271 12.01 10.76 10.48
CA TYR A 271 11.29 11.90 11.04
C TYR A 271 11.98 12.49 12.28
N ASN A 272 12.52 11.64 13.17
CA ASN A 272 13.25 12.09 14.35
C ASN A 272 14.54 12.86 13.99
N THR A 273 15.20 12.50 12.90
CA THR A 273 16.39 13.22 12.41
C THR A 273 16.05 14.56 11.77
N VAL A 274 14.90 14.66 11.09
CA VAL A 274 14.51 15.86 10.31
C VAL A 274 13.76 16.89 11.15
N VAL A 275 13.09 16.47 12.24
CA VAL A 275 12.31 17.39 13.07
C VAL A 275 13.22 18.40 13.79
N PRO A 276 12.87 19.70 13.80
CA PRO A 276 13.58 20.67 14.64
C PRO A 276 13.49 20.27 16.12
N PRO A 277 14.59 20.37 16.90
CA PRO A 277 14.59 19.97 18.31
C PRO A 277 13.54 20.74 19.12
N SER A 278 12.69 20.02 19.84
CA SER A 278 11.66 20.59 20.73
C SER A 278 12.22 21.04 22.09
N GLY A 279 13.45 20.64 22.41
CA GLY A 279 14.04 20.77 23.75
C GLY A 279 13.56 19.70 24.74
N LYS A 280 12.67 18.79 24.33
CA LYS A 280 12.17 17.68 25.15
C LYS A 280 12.45 16.35 24.45
N VAL A 281 13.42 15.61 24.99
CA VAL A 281 13.82 14.30 24.48
C VAL A 281 13.23 13.21 25.40
N LEU A 282 12.46 12.30 24.79
CA LEU A 282 11.90 11.12 25.44
C LEU A 282 12.98 10.05 25.63
N SER A 283 12.60 8.95 26.31
CA SER A 283 13.47 7.79 26.43
C SER A 283 13.92 7.29 25.05
N GLY A 284 15.16 6.81 24.95
CA GLY A 284 15.70 6.31 23.69
C GLY A 284 16.12 7.39 22.67
N GLY A 285 16.16 8.67 23.05
CA GLY A 285 16.65 9.73 22.15
C GLY A 285 15.64 10.21 21.12
N VAL A 286 14.35 9.92 21.34
CA VAL A 286 13.26 10.35 20.46
C VAL A 286 12.77 11.73 20.90
N ASP A 287 12.71 12.69 19.98
CA ASP A 287 12.13 14.00 20.26
C ASP A 287 10.61 13.86 20.49
N SER A 288 10.06 14.64 21.45
CA SER A 288 8.63 14.58 21.78
C SER A 288 7.68 14.84 20.61
N ASN A 289 8.12 15.58 19.59
CA ASN A 289 7.32 15.87 18.39
C ASN A 289 7.62 14.90 17.23
N ALA A 290 8.69 14.10 17.31
CA ALA A 290 9.15 13.27 16.19
C ALA A 290 8.13 12.22 15.76
N LEU A 291 7.36 11.65 16.70
CA LEU A 291 6.44 10.55 16.43
C LEU A 291 5.06 11.01 15.94
N GLN A 292 4.75 12.30 16.00
CA GLN A 292 3.44 12.81 15.60
C GLN A 292 3.14 12.54 14.11
N ARG A 293 4.10 12.86 13.22
CA ARG A 293 3.95 12.66 11.77
C ARG A 293 3.91 11.18 11.37
N PRO A 294 4.83 10.32 11.84
CA PRO A 294 4.73 8.87 11.65
C PRO A 294 3.40 8.27 12.14
N LYS A 295 2.89 8.71 13.31
CA LYS A 295 1.58 8.27 13.82
C LYS A 295 0.44 8.72 12.92
N ARG A 296 0.49 9.94 12.38
CA ARG A 296 -0.49 10.42 11.41
C ARG A 296 -0.44 9.61 10.10
N PHE A 297 0.76 9.27 9.61
CA PHE A 297 0.94 8.41 8.44
C PHE A 297 0.25 7.06 8.65
N PHE A 298 0.59 6.35 9.74
CA PHE A 298 0.03 5.02 10.00
C PHE A 298 -1.46 5.07 10.37
N GLY A 299 -1.88 6.09 11.11
CA GLY A 299 -3.27 6.37 11.47
C GLY A 299 -4.14 6.87 10.30
N ALA A 300 -3.55 7.15 9.13
CA ALA A 300 -4.32 7.45 7.93
C ALA A 300 -5.13 6.23 7.49
N ALA A 301 -4.60 5.01 7.64
CA ALA A 301 -5.30 3.80 7.22
C ALA A 301 -6.63 3.62 7.96
N ARG A 302 -7.69 3.44 7.18
CA ARG A 302 -9.08 3.36 7.63
C ARG A 302 -9.96 2.81 6.51
N ASN A 303 -11.04 2.16 6.89
CA ASN A 303 -12.17 1.93 5.99
C ASN A 303 -13.04 3.20 5.97
N VAL A 304 -13.68 3.49 4.84
CA VAL A 304 -14.47 4.71 4.64
C VAL A 304 -15.91 4.37 4.29
N GLU A 305 -16.88 5.01 4.96
CA GLU A 305 -18.31 4.77 4.71
C GLU A 305 -18.75 5.20 3.30
N GLU A 306 -18.25 6.34 2.82
CA GLU A 306 -18.61 6.93 1.53
C GLU A 306 -18.03 6.19 0.31
N GLY A 307 -17.16 5.21 0.56
CA GLY A 307 -16.50 4.34 -0.42
C GLY A 307 -14.98 4.45 -0.42
N GLY A 308 -14.33 3.34 -0.80
CA GLY A 308 -12.88 3.20 -0.79
C GLY A 308 -12.30 2.86 0.59
N SER A 309 -11.01 2.57 0.62
CA SER A 309 -10.32 2.24 1.86
C SER A 309 -8.81 2.45 1.73
N LEU A 310 -8.16 2.82 2.83
CA LEU A 310 -6.70 2.85 2.93
C LEU A 310 -6.24 1.77 3.90
N THR A 311 -5.61 0.73 3.38
CA THR A 311 -4.98 -0.31 4.17
C THR A 311 -3.48 -0.04 4.26
N ILE A 312 -2.91 -0.06 5.46
CA ILE A 312 -1.45 0.03 5.66
C ILE A 312 -1.02 -1.18 6.48
N ILE A 313 -0.13 -1.99 5.89
CA ILE A 313 0.57 -3.06 6.60
C ILE A 313 2.04 -2.67 6.65
N ALA A 314 2.55 -2.39 7.85
CA ALA A 314 3.91 -1.94 8.03
C ALA A 314 4.73 -2.92 8.86
N THR A 315 6.01 -3.09 8.55
CA THR A 315 6.94 -3.82 9.41
C THR A 315 7.44 -2.91 10.54
N ALA A 316 7.54 -3.47 11.74
CA ALA A 316 8.12 -2.82 12.90
C ALA A 316 9.24 -3.70 13.46
N LEU A 317 10.44 -3.12 13.59
CA LEU A 317 11.60 -3.81 14.10
C LEU A 317 11.59 -3.82 15.63
N ILE A 318 11.81 -5.01 16.21
CA ILE A 318 11.99 -5.23 17.65
C ILE A 318 13.29 -6.01 17.91
N ASP A 319 13.72 -6.09 19.16
CA ASP A 319 14.93 -6.84 19.57
C ASP A 319 16.18 -6.44 18.77
N THR A 320 16.29 -5.16 18.40
CA THR A 320 17.44 -4.60 17.67
C THR A 320 18.59 -4.20 18.60
N GLY A 321 18.33 -4.17 19.91
CA GLY A 321 19.24 -3.62 20.92
C GLY A 321 19.18 -2.09 21.04
N SER A 322 18.32 -1.42 20.26
CA SER A 322 18.12 0.03 20.33
C SER A 322 16.88 0.37 21.15
N ARG A 323 17.07 1.09 22.26
CA ARG A 323 15.97 1.61 23.09
C ARG A 323 15.06 2.58 22.33
N MET A 324 15.59 3.22 21.27
CA MET A 324 14.79 4.07 20.38
C MET A 324 13.71 3.24 19.66
N ASP A 325 14.08 2.04 19.17
CA ASP A 325 13.15 1.18 18.42
C ASP A 325 12.06 0.62 19.33
N ASP A 326 12.41 0.26 20.56
CA ASP A 326 11.45 -0.20 21.56
C ASP A 326 10.38 0.87 21.84
N VAL A 327 10.81 2.14 22.00
CA VAL A 327 9.90 3.27 22.21
C VAL A 327 9.03 3.54 20.98
N ILE A 328 9.63 3.48 19.78
CA ILE A 328 8.88 3.61 18.53
C ILE A 328 7.81 2.51 18.41
N PHE A 329 8.18 1.26 18.69
CA PHE A 329 7.29 0.12 18.60
C PHE A 329 6.08 0.27 19.54
N GLU A 330 6.30 0.60 20.81
CA GLU A 330 5.21 0.75 21.79
C GLU A 330 4.22 1.87 21.39
N GLU A 331 4.70 2.96 20.79
CA GLU A 331 3.84 4.04 20.29
C GLU A 331 2.96 3.62 19.11
N PHE A 332 3.45 2.73 18.25
CA PHE A 332 2.67 2.23 17.11
C PHE A 332 1.76 1.06 17.45
N LYS A 333 2.13 0.23 18.42
CA LYS A 333 1.31 -0.88 18.93
C LYS A 333 -0.07 -0.40 19.38
N GLY A 334 -0.15 0.76 20.05
CA GLY A 334 -1.42 1.37 20.44
C GLY A 334 -2.26 1.92 19.27
N THR A 335 -1.63 2.21 18.13
CA THR A 335 -2.26 2.84 16.95
C THR A 335 -2.85 1.81 15.98
N GLY A 336 -2.23 0.62 15.90
CA GLY A 336 -2.65 -0.49 15.05
C GLY A 336 -3.91 -1.21 15.54
N ASN A 337 -4.55 -1.94 14.64
CA ASN A 337 -5.68 -2.84 14.93
C ASN A 337 -5.43 -4.29 14.49
N MET A 338 -4.24 -4.59 13.98
CA MET A 338 -3.75 -5.94 13.71
C MET A 338 -2.26 -6.02 14.06
N GLU A 339 -1.85 -7.14 14.63
CA GLU A 339 -0.45 -7.46 14.91
C GLU A 339 -0.11 -8.87 14.43
N ILE A 340 0.99 -9.00 13.69
CA ILE A 340 1.60 -10.27 13.31
C ILE A 340 2.99 -10.30 13.93
N ASN A 341 3.18 -11.13 14.95
CA ASN A 341 4.46 -11.24 15.66
C ASN A 341 5.29 -12.37 15.03
N LEU A 342 6.53 -12.10 14.64
CA LEU A 342 7.46 -13.10 14.16
C LEU A 342 8.42 -13.55 15.28
N ASP A 343 8.65 -14.86 15.40
CA ASP A 343 9.49 -15.46 16.45
C ASP A 343 10.79 -16.04 15.85
N ARG A 344 11.94 -15.66 16.43
CA ARG A 344 13.25 -16.20 16.06
C ARG A 344 13.35 -17.71 16.29
N LYS A 345 12.66 -18.26 17.29
CA LYS A 345 12.69 -19.70 17.59
C LYS A 345 12.22 -20.56 16.42
N LEU A 346 11.25 -20.08 15.65
CA LEU A 346 10.76 -20.73 14.43
C LEU A 346 11.84 -20.71 13.33
N VAL A 347 12.50 -19.56 13.16
CA VAL A 347 13.56 -19.36 12.18
C VAL A 347 14.78 -20.23 12.48
N ASP A 348 15.20 -20.32 13.74
CA ASP A 348 16.32 -21.16 14.19
C ASP A 348 16.08 -22.64 13.89
N LYS A 349 14.82 -23.06 13.84
CA LYS A 349 14.37 -24.40 13.45
C LYS A 349 13.98 -24.52 11.97
N ARG A 350 14.13 -23.44 11.19
CA ARG A 350 13.76 -23.34 9.76
C ARG A 350 12.28 -23.63 9.48
N VAL A 351 11.41 -23.29 10.41
CA VAL A 351 9.96 -23.41 10.27
C VAL A 351 9.39 -22.07 9.77
N PHE A 352 8.76 -22.09 8.59
CA PHE A 352 8.15 -20.91 7.97
C PHE A 352 6.69 -21.19 7.58
N PRO A 353 5.77 -20.22 7.75
CA PRO A 353 6.01 -18.84 8.21
C PRO A 353 6.36 -18.76 9.71
N ALA A 354 7.27 -17.86 10.08
CA ALA A 354 7.78 -17.73 11.44
C ALA A 354 6.84 -16.93 12.38
N ILE A 355 5.52 -17.17 12.29
CA ILE A 355 4.49 -16.41 13.01
C ILE A 355 4.23 -17.02 14.38
N ASP A 356 4.29 -16.21 15.43
CA ASP A 356 3.76 -16.56 16.75
C ASP A 356 2.23 -16.43 16.73
N ILE A 357 1.56 -17.58 16.71
CA ILE A 357 0.11 -17.71 16.62
C ILE A 357 -0.59 -17.07 17.83
N ASN A 358 -0.01 -17.20 19.01
CA ASN A 358 -0.64 -16.75 20.26
C ASN A 358 -0.54 -15.24 20.42
N ARG A 359 0.55 -14.63 19.93
CA ARG A 359 0.75 -13.18 19.97
C ARG A 359 0.16 -12.44 18.77
N SER A 360 -0.22 -13.14 17.71
CA SER A 360 -0.76 -12.54 16.49
C SER A 360 -2.28 -12.54 16.49
N ALA A 361 -2.89 -11.38 16.21
CA ALA A 361 -4.34 -11.21 16.24
C ALA A 361 -4.80 -10.02 15.41
N THR A 362 -6.10 -10.02 15.07
CA THR A 362 -6.81 -8.90 14.46
C THR A 362 -7.96 -8.47 15.36
N ARG A 363 -8.06 -7.17 15.67
CA ARG A 363 -9.19 -6.64 16.43
C ARG A 363 -10.44 -6.67 15.55
N LYS A 364 -11.58 -7.00 16.15
CA LYS A 364 -12.88 -7.02 15.45
C LYS A 364 -12.93 -8.02 14.29
N GLU A 365 -12.23 -9.15 14.40
CA GLU A 365 -12.21 -10.21 13.37
C GLU A 365 -13.61 -10.79 13.07
N GLU A 366 -14.57 -10.64 13.98
CA GLU A 366 -15.98 -11.01 13.77
C GLU A 366 -16.68 -10.23 12.66
N LEU A 367 -16.12 -9.09 12.23
CA LEU A 367 -16.61 -8.31 11.09
C LEU A 367 -16.06 -8.82 9.75
N LEU A 368 -14.98 -9.61 9.77
CA LEU A 368 -14.26 -10.06 8.57
C LEU A 368 -14.46 -11.54 8.28
N VAL A 369 -14.78 -12.33 9.30
CA VAL A 369 -14.87 -13.78 9.21
C VAL A 369 -16.29 -14.24 9.54
N PRO A 370 -16.93 -15.07 8.70
CA PRO A 370 -18.22 -15.67 9.00
C PRO A 370 -18.23 -16.39 10.36
N LYS A 371 -19.35 -16.29 11.08
CA LYS A 371 -19.48 -16.78 12.47
C LYS A 371 -19.12 -18.27 12.63
N ASP A 372 -19.46 -19.10 11.66
CA ASP A 372 -19.18 -20.53 11.67
C ASP A 372 -17.68 -20.83 11.48
N GLU A 373 -17.01 -20.13 10.56
CA GLU A 373 -15.55 -20.22 10.39
C GLU A 373 -14.82 -19.68 11.63
N LEU A 374 -15.27 -18.55 12.18
CA LEU A 374 -14.66 -17.92 13.34
C LEU A 374 -14.68 -18.83 14.58
N ASN A 375 -15.83 -19.48 14.85
CA ASN A 375 -15.92 -20.45 15.94
C ASN A 375 -14.90 -21.59 15.79
N ARG A 376 -14.65 -22.06 14.57
CA ARG A 376 -13.67 -23.11 14.29
C ARG A 376 -12.24 -22.62 14.48
N ILE A 377 -11.94 -21.39 14.05
CA ILE A 377 -10.64 -20.74 14.29
C ILE A 377 -10.38 -20.59 15.80
N TRP A 378 -11.39 -20.28 16.60
CA TRP A 378 -11.24 -20.23 18.06
C TRP A 378 -10.98 -21.60 18.69
N VAL A 379 -11.65 -22.66 18.21
CA VAL A 379 -11.33 -24.03 18.63
C VAL A 379 -9.89 -24.39 18.26
N LEU A 380 -9.47 -24.05 17.03
CA LEU A 380 -8.09 -24.24 16.59
C LEU A 380 -7.10 -23.52 17.52
N ARG A 381 -7.31 -22.25 17.83
CA ARG A 381 -6.47 -21.48 18.77
C ARG A 381 -6.40 -22.14 20.15
N LYS A 382 -7.51 -22.66 20.67
CA LYS A 382 -7.53 -23.39 21.96
C LYS A 382 -6.72 -24.68 21.93
N VAL A 383 -6.75 -25.42 20.82
CA VAL A 383 -5.97 -26.64 20.64
C VAL A 383 -4.47 -26.34 20.55
N LEU A 384 -4.09 -25.21 19.93
CA LEU A 384 -2.69 -24.82 19.75
C LEU A 384 -2.09 -24.15 20.98
N SER A 385 -2.91 -23.50 21.81
CA SER A 385 -2.47 -22.74 22.98
C SER A 385 -1.53 -23.47 23.95
N PRO A 386 -1.68 -24.79 24.24
CA PRO A 386 -0.77 -25.54 25.11
C PRO A 386 0.58 -25.90 24.47
N LEU A 387 0.68 -25.84 23.14
CA LEU A 387 1.88 -26.25 22.40
C LEU A 387 2.92 -25.12 22.38
N SER A 388 4.19 -25.47 22.20
CA SER A 388 5.21 -24.47 21.93
C SER A 388 4.97 -23.80 20.56
N PRO A 389 5.54 -22.59 20.30
CA PRO A 389 5.38 -21.94 18.99
C PRO A 389 5.81 -22.81 17.81
N VAL A 390 6.89 -23.58 17.96
CA VAL A 390 7.41 -24.48 16.93
C VAL A 390 6.45 -25.63 16.65
N GLU A 391 6.03 -26.35 17.69
CA GLU A 391 5.07 -27.46 17.56
C GLU A 391 3.72 -26.99 16.99
N SER A 392 3.26 -25.80 17.41
CA SER A 392 2.02 -25.20 16.91
C SER A 392 2.07 -24.95 15.40
N MET A 393 3.17 -24.36 14.93
CA MET A 393 3.34 -24.03 13.53
C MET A 393 3.54 -25.29 12.67
N GLU A 394 4.36 -26.24 13.13
CA GLU A 394 4.55 -27.53 12.45
C GLU A 394 3.23 -28.30 12.32
N LEU A 395 2.41 -28.32 13.37
CA LEU A 395 1.10 -28.96 13.35
C LEU A 395 0.15 -28.28 12.34
N ILE A 396 0.09 -26.94 12.32
CA ILE A 396 -0.72 -26.22 11.33
C ILE A 396 -0.25 -26.53 9.91
N ILE A 397 1.05 -26.45 9.65
CA ILE A 397 1.62 -26.71 8.31
C ILE A 397 1.28 -28.13 7.85
N ASP A 398 1.48 -29.14 8.72
CA ASP A 398 1.11 -30.54 8.43
C ASP A 398 -0.37 -30.66 8.06
N LYS A 399 -1.27 -30.06 8.85
CA LYS A 399 -2.72 -30.15 8.60
C LYS A 399 -3.15 -29.40 7.35
N LEU A 400 -2.59 -28.22 7.09
CA LEU A 400 -2.89 -27.44 5.89
C LEU A 400 -2.38 -28.15 4.62
N SER A 401 -1.23 -28.82 4.67
CA SER A 401 -0.67 -29.56 3.53
C SER A 401 -1.60 -30.69 3.03
N LYS A 402 -2.43 -31.24 3.93
CA LYS A 402 -3.40 -32.31 3.65
C LYS A 402 -4.69 -31.84 3.00
N THR A 403 -4.91 -30.53 2.90
CA THR A 403 -6.14 -29.93 2.36
C THR A 403 -5.82 -28.93 1.27
N ASN A 404 -6.74 -28.72 0.32
CA ASN A 404 -6.50 -27.79 -0.78
C ASN A 404 -6.86 -26.35 -0.39
N THR A 405 -7.83 -26.17 0.51
CA THR A 405 -8.26 -24.84 0.98
C THR A 405 -8.48 -24.76 2.48
N ASN A 406 -8.47 -23.55 3.03
CA ASN A 406 -8.77 -23.24 4.41
C ASN A 406 -10.19 -23.62 4.80
N SER A 407 -11.17 -23.41 3.92
CA SER A 407 -12.55 -23.85 4.16
C SER A 407 -12.64 -25.38 4.29
N GLN A 408 -11.90 -26.14 3.47
CA GLN A 408 -11.82 -27.61 3.61
C GLN A 408 -11.15 -28.03 4.92
N PHE A 409 -10.05 -27.36 5.30
CA PHE A 409 -9.38 -27.60 6.57
C PHE A 409 -10.31 -27.36 7.76
N LEU A 410 -10.97 -26.20 7.82
CA LEU A 410 -11.91 -25.86 8.89
C LEU A 410 -13.09 -26.84 8.93
N ALA A 411 -13.59 -27.29 7.77
CA ALA A 411 -14.63 -28.31 7.71
C ALA A 411 -14.17 -29.69 8.22
N SER A 412 -12.91 -30.07 8.02
CA SER A 412 -12.39 -31.36 8.51
C SER A 412 -12.33 -31.45 10.04
N MET A 413 -12.23 -30.31 10.74
CA MET A 413 -12.19 -30.26 12.20
C MET A 413 -13.50 -30.71 12.87
N SER A 414 -14.64 -30.67 12.17
CA SER A 414 -15.93 -31.07 12.74
C SER A 414 -16.14 -32.58 12.82
N ASN A 415 -15.37 -33.38 12.07
CA ASN A 415 -15.54 -34.84 12.02
C ASN A 415 -14.76 -35.59 13.12
N GLY A 416 -13.98 -34.89 13.95
CA GLY A 416 -13.19 -35.49 15.04
C GLY A 416 -13.93 -35.68 16.37
N GLY A 417 -15.22 -35.34 16.45
CA GLY A 417 -16.06 -35.48 17.66
C GLY A 417 -17.09 -36.61 17.61
N ARG A 418 -17.05 -37.45 16.57
CA ARG A 418 -17.90 -38.64 16.42
C ARG A 418 -17.06 -39.81 15.92
N SER A 419 -16.27 -40.38 16.82
CA SER A 419 -15.70 -41.72 16.68
C SER A 419 -15.54 -42.32 18.06
#